data_AF-A0A1I8GP13-F1
#
_entry.id   AF-A0A1I8GP13-F1
#
_cell.length_a   1.000
_cell.length_b   1.000
_cell.length_c   1.000
_cell.angle_alpha   90.00
_cell.angle_beta   90.00
_cell.angle_gamma   90.00
#
_symmetry.space_group_name_H-M   'P 1'
#
loop_
_entity.id
_entity.type
_entity.pdbx_description
1 polymer ?
#
loop_
_entity_poly.entity_id
_entity_poly.type
_entity_poly.pdbx_seq_one_letter_code
_entity_poly.pdbx_strand_id
1 'polypeptide(L)'
;MAGEDVLCIGDTIALYSDDALGYVFATQSSSAHAYLAVNSKEDKVQPRCPDAQVLSFRICAANRYKLQKAYRKLAASCIEDSGNMAQMAQLTQAKIAAAAEEEDNALEQRRQKGKKVLYGQMVQLQHVFTGKFVHISTQNTSPTESSNMQVTLSSENAAFALFRVMPRFKVKGEGDLVQIEDQVVLESVKSPGQFLHVSRHKFEAHMPVYADSYELNLSVRFSGFTLIRRYHETEDEANKIRAGQPVRFFHTELEAYLVCEGTLNEPEVEDVHLRVRAVEQTKPKT
;
A
#
# COMPACT_ATOMS: atom_id res chain seq x y z
N MET A 1 26.72 14.02 -13.14
CA MET A 1 27.05 12.61 -12.81
C MET A 1 25.76 11.98 -12.34
N ALA A 2 25.07 11.24 -13.22
CA ALA A 2 23.86 10.53 -12.84
C ALA A 2 24.26 9.39 -11.90
N GLY A 3 24.13 9.60 -10.59
CA GLY A 3 24.24 8.52 -9.64
C GLY A 3 23.19 7.47 -10.01
N GLU A 4 23.58 6.20 -10.04
CA GLU A 4 22.67 5.10 -10.35
C GLU A 4 21.40 5.23 -9.49
N ASP A 5 20.24 5.42 -10.14
CA ASP A 5 18.97 5.60 -9.46
C ASP A 5 18.49 4.23 -8.96
N VAL A 6 19.06 3.78 -7.84
CA VAL A 6 18.83 2.45 -7.26
C VAL A 6 17.67 2.50 -6.28
N LEU A 7 16.79 1.50 -6.33
CA LEU A 7 15.68 1.34 -5.40
C LEU A 7 16.19 1.07 -3.98
N CYS A 8 15.67 1.79 -2.99
CA CYS A 8 16.00 1.63 -1.58
C CYS A 8 14.79 1.26 -0.74
N ILE A 9 15.02 0.58 0.39
CA ILE A 9 14.00 0.38 1.42
C ILE A 9 13.57 1.75 1.96
N GLY A 10 12.25 1.97 2.04
CA GLY A 10 11.64 3.24 2.42
C GLY A 10 11.21 4.11 1.24
N ASP A 11 11.63 3.77 0.01
CA ASP A 11 11.21 4.48 -1.19
C ASP A 11 9.72 4.34 -1.43
N THR A 12 9.12 5.41 -1.92
CA THR A 12 7.75 5.41 -2.41
C THR A 12 7.78 5.33 -3.93
N ILE A 13 7.18 4.28 -4.46
CA ILE A 13 7.12 3.95 -5.88
C ILE A 13 5.67 3.82 -6.35
N ALA A 14 5.45 3.98 -7.64
CA ALA A 14 4.25 3.54 -8.32
C ALA A 14 4.61 2.36 -9.23
N LEU A 15 3.72 1.36 -9.28
CA LEU A 15 3.88 0.20 -10.14
C LEU A 15 3.10 0.43 -11.43
N TYR A 16 3.80 0.51 -12.57
CA TYR A 16 3.17 0.65 -13.87
C TYR A 16 3.20 -0.67 -14.63
N SER A 17 2.04 -1.18 -15.05
CA SER A 17 1.97 -2.35 -15.90
C SER A 17 2.05 -1.93 -17.37
N ASP A 18 3.11 -2.35 -18.07
CA ASP A 18 3.22 -2.13 -19.51
C ASP A 18 2.25 -3.00 -20.32
N ASP A 19 1.78 -4.10 -19.74
CA ASP A 19 0.85 -5.01 -20.42
C ASP A 19 -0.58 -4.41 -20.44
N ALA A 20 -1.00 -3.74 -19.35
CA ALA A 20 -2.32 -3.08 -19.26
C ALA A 20 -2.30 -1.58 -19.61
N LEU A 21 -1.09 -0.99 -19.69
CA LEU A 21 -0.84 0.44 -19.87
C LEU A 21 -1.49 1.27 -18.74
N GLY A 22 -1.14 0.99 -17.48
CA GLY A 22 -1.63 1.80 -16.36
C GLY A 22 -1.03 1.47 -15.01
N TYR A 23 -1.38 2.29 -14.02
CA TYR A 23 -0.87 2.18 -12.67
C TYR A 23 -1.69 1.24 -11.79
N VAL A 24 -1.01 0.54 -10.89
CA VAL A 24 -1.66 -0.21 -9.79
C VAL A 24 -2.24 0.78 -8.78
N PHE A 25 -3.49 0.58 -8.39
CA PHE A 25 -4.20 1.43 -7.42
C PHE A 25 -5.12 0.61 -6.51
N ALA A 26 -5.45 1.18 -5.35
CA ALA A 26 -6.46 0.61 -4.46
C ALA A 26 -7.87 1.03 -4.87
N THR A 27 -8.76 0.07 -5.08
CA THR A 27 -10.15 0.34 -5.52
C THR A 27 -11.02 0.97 -4.44
N GLN A 28 -10.74 0.68 -3.17
CA GLN A 28 -11.46 1.21 -2.01
C GLN A 28 -10.48 1.51 -0.89
N SER A 29 -10.69 2.62 -0.18
CA SER A 29 -9.82 3.00 0.95
C SER A 29 -10.36 2.53 2.30
N SER A 30 -11.69 2.49 2.45
CA SER A 30 -12.37 2.23 3.73
C SER A 30 -12.59 0.75 4.05
N SER A 31 -12.52 -0.14 3.05
CA SER A 31 -12.77 -1.58 3.25
C SER A 31 -11.63 -2.24 4.04
N ALA A 32 -11.97 -3.16 4.95
CA ALA A 32 -10.99 -3.99 5.67
C ALA A 32 -10.07 -4.74 4.71
N HIS A 33 -10.64 -5.28 3.63
CA HIS A 33 -9.95 -5.96 2.54
C HIS A 33 -10.26 -5.24 1.23
N ALA A 34 -9.42 -4.28 0.86
CA ALA A 34 -9.57 -3.56 -0.40
C ALA A 34 -8.86 -4.31 -1.54
N TYR A 35 -9.45 -4.32 -2.73
CA TYR A 35 -8.83 -4.91 -3.91
C TYR A 35 -7.87 -3.93 -4.57
N LEU A 36 -6.86 -4.50 -5.23
CA LEU A 36 -5.97 -3.77 -6.11
C LEU A 36 -6.41 -3.98 -7.56
N ALA A 37 -6.39 -2.90 -8.32
CA ALA A 37 -6.67 -2.93 -9.73
C ALA A 37 -5.61 -2.14 -10.49
N VAL A 38 -5.59 -2.30 -11.81
CA VAL A 38 -4.72 -1.60 -12.73
C VAL A 38 -5.58 -0.88 -13.74
N ASN A 39 -5.39 0.42 -13.87
CA ASN A 39 -6.07 1.20 -14.90
C ASN A 39 -5.58 0.80 -16.29
N SER A 40 -6.31 1.20 -17.32
CA SER A 40 -5.92 0.96 -18.70
C SER A 40 -5.83 2.25 -19.50
N LYS A 41 -4.91 2.26 -20.46
CA LYS A 41 -4.67 3.36 -21.40
C LYS A 41 -4.32 4.68 -20.70
N GLU A 42 -3.56 4.61 -19.62
CA GLU A 42 -3.02 5.79 -18.95
C GLU A 42 -1.63 6.16 -19.49
N ASP A 43 -1.37 7.46 -19.56
CA ASP A 43 -0.04 7.99 -19.82
C ASP A 43 0.85 7.75 -18.58
N LYS A 44 2.10 7.36 -18.81
CA LYS A 44 3.13 7.23 -17.78
C LYS A 44 3.41 8.59 -17.12
N VAL A 45 3.40 9.67 -17.89
CA VAL A 45 3.77 11.02 -17.41
C VAL A 45 2.61 11.66 -16.66
N GLN A 46 1.39 11.55 -17.19
CA GLN A 46 0.20 12.16 -16.62
C GLN A 46 -0.87 11.10 -16.30
N PRO A 47 -0.83 10.50 -15.09
CA PRO A 47 -1.82 9.51 -14.70
C PRO A 47 -3.23 10.11 -14.64
N ARG A 48 -4.24 9.31 -14.96
CA ARG A 48 -5.65 9.74 -14.88
C ARG A 48 -6.10 9.95 -13.45
N CYS A 49 -5.50 9.22 -12.50
CA CYS A 49 -5.76 9.39 -11.08
C CYS A 49 -5.10 10.68 -10.55
N PRO A 50 -5.88 11.65 -10.04
CA PRO A 50 -5.33 12.90 -9.53
C PRO A 50 -4.49 12.72 -8.26
N ASP A 51 -4.90 11.78 -7.40
CA ASP A 51 -4.20 11.54 -6.14
C ASP A 51 -3.05 10.55 -6.32
N ALA A 52 -1.83 11.09 -6.32
CA ALA A 52 -0.62 10.28 -6.42
C ALA A 52 -0.45 9.28 -5.26
N GLN A 53 -1.04 9.54 -4.08
CA GLN A 53 -0.91 8.65 -2.92
C GLN A 53 -1.66 7.33 -3.12
N VAL A 54 -2.74 7.34 -3.90
CA VAL A 54 -3.55 6.16 -4.23
C VAL A 54 -2.85 5.23 -5.24
N LEU A 55 -1.87 5.75 -5.96
CA LEU A 55 -1.01 4.97 -6.88
C LEU A 55 0.32 4.56 -6.23
N SER A 56 0.56 5.00 -5.01
CA SER A 56 1.88 4.93 -4.37
C SER A 56 1.98 3.79 -3.36
N PHE A 57 3.11 3.10 -3.42
CA PHE A 57 3.48 2.02 -2.53
C PHE A 57 4.86 2.31 -1.95
N ARG A 58 4.98 2.21 -0.63
CA ARG A 58 6.25 2.24 0.08
C ARG A 58 6.86 0.84 0.10
N ILE A 59 8.12 0.73 -0.28
CA ILE A 59 8.92 -0.48 -0.11
C ILE A 59 9.33 -0.60 1.36
N CYS A 60 8.88 -1.66 2.02
CA CYS A 60 9.20 -1.95 3.40
C CYS A 60 10.05 -3.22 3.50
N ALA A 61 10.90 -3.31 4.53
CA ALA A 61 11.59 -4.55 4.87
C ALA A 61 10.60 -5.61 5.37
N ALA A 62 11.01 -6.87 5.45
CA ALA A 62 10.17 -7.95 5.95
C ALA A 62 9.94 -7.84 7.47
N ASN A 63 8.70 -7.54 7.89
CA ASN A 63 8.31 -7.52 9.30
C ASN A 63 8.19 -8.93 9.89
N ARG A 64 8.51 -9.05 11.18
CA ARG A 64 8.17 -10.21 12.01
C ARG A 64 6.67 -10.16 12.33
N TYR A 65 6.03 -11.32 12.47
CA TYR A 65 4.58 -11.40 12.62
C TYR A 65 4.12 -12.55 13.54
N LYS A 66 5.06 -13.26 14.18
CA LYS A 66 4.75 -14.52 14.87
C LYS A 66 3.97 -14.26 16.15
N LEU A 67 4.36 -13.24 16.91
CA LEU A 67 3.71 -12.89 18.17
C LEU A 67 2.33 -12.26 17.91
N GLN A 68 2.22 -11.41 16.88
CA GLN A 68 0.92 -10.83 16.50
C GLN A 68 -0.06 -11.88 15.94
N LYS A 69 0.45 -12.92 15.27
CA LYS A 69 -0.36 -14.09 14.89
C LYS A 69 -0.84 -14.88 16.12
N ALA A 70 0.03 -15.11 17.10
CA ALA A 70 -0.32 -15.84 18.32
C ALA A 70 -1.38 -15.08 19.13
N TYR A 71 -1.21 -13.76 19.29
CA TYR A 71 -2.19 -12.88 19.92
C TYR A 71 -3.56 -12.97 19.26
N ARG A 72 -3.63 -12.85 17.92
CA ARG A 72 -4.90 -12.96 17.18
C ARG A 72 -5.59 -14.30 17.37
N LYS A 73 -4.83 -15.40 17.36
CA LYS A 73 -5.37 -16.75 17.60
C LYS A 73 -5.99 -16.84 19.01
N LEU A 74 -5.30 -16.33 20.03
CA LEU A 74 -5.80 -16.30 21.40
C LEU A 74 -6.99 -15.35 21.58
N ALA A 75 -6.97 -14.20 20.91
CA ALA A 75 -8.08 -13.23 20.93
C ALA A 75 -9.35 -13.85 20.32
N ALA A 76 -9.22 -14.56 19.21
CA ALA A 76 -10.34 -15.28 18.59
C ALA A 76 -10.91 -16.35 19.53
N SER A 77 -10.06 -17.16 20.18
CA SER A 77 -10.55 -18.18 21.12
C SER A 77 -11.16 -17.59 22.41
N CYS A 78 -10.67 -16.44 22.89
CA CYS A 78 -11.25 -15.79 24.08
C CYS A 78 -12.64 -15.18 23.84
N ILE A 79 -12.99 -14.88 22.58
CA ILE A 79 -14.35 -14.42 22.22
C ILE A 79 -15.35 -15.56 22.36
N GLU A 80 -14.93 -16.80 22.12
CA GLU A 80 -15.78 -18.00 22.22
C GLU A 80 -15.96 -18.46 23.69
N ASP A 81 -14.96 -18.27 24.55
CA ASP A 81 -14.94 -18.74 25.96
C ASP A 81 -14.86 -17.57 26.98
N SER A 82 -15.92 -16.77 27.09
CA SER A 82 -15.93 -15.49 27.84
C SER A 82 -15.85 -15.57 29.38
N GLY A 83 -15.34 -16.66 29.98
CA GLY A 83 -15.41 -16.90 31.44
C GLY A 83 -14.10 -17.28 32.15
N ASN A 84 -12.98 -17.45 31.44
CA ASN A 84 -11.77 -18.04 32.02
C ASN A 84 -10.69 -16.99 32.36
N MET A 85 -10.53 -16.64 33.63
CA MET A 85 -9.54 -15.62 34.08
C MET A 85 -8.10 -15.95 33.68
N ALA A 86 -7.73 -17.24 33.60
CA ALA A 86 -6.40 -17.66 33.16
C ALA A 86 -6.15 -17.34 31.67
N GLN A 87 -7.18 -17.47 30.83
CA GLN A 87 -7.10 -17.12 29.40
C GLN A 87 -6.98 -15.60 29.21
N MET A 88 -7.65 -14.80 30.03
CA MET A 88 -7.51 -13.34 30.01
C MET A 88 -6.10 -12.86 30.39
N ALA A 89 -5.46 -13.51 31.37
CA ALA A 89 -4.06 -13.23 31.72
C ALA A 89 -3.12 -13.56 30.54
N GLN A 90 -3.30 -14.72 29.90
CA GLN A 90 -2.54 -15.12 28.72
C GLN A 90 -2.76 -14.18 27.53
N LEU A 91 -4.00 -13.75 27.29
CA LEU A 91 -4.34 -12.79 26.25
C LEU A 91 -3.64 -11.45 26.47
N THR A 92 -3.62 -10.98 27.73
CA THR A 92 -2.94 -9.74 28.11
C THR A 92 -1.43 -9.85 27.87
N GLN A 93 -0.82 -10.97 28.29
CA GLN A 93 0.60 -11.23 28.03
C GLN A 93 0.92 -11.30 26.54
N ALA A 94 0.07 -11.97 25.75
CA ALA A 94 0.21 -12.05 24.30
C ALA A 94 0.06 -10.67 23.64
N LYS A 95 -0.82 -9.81 24.16
CA LYS A 95 -0.98 -8.43 23.68
C LYS A 95 0.28 -7.60 23.90
N ILE A 96 0.89 -7.69 25.09
CA ILE A 96 2.15 -7.00 25.41
C ILE A 96 3.28 -7.51 24.51
N ALA A 97 3.37 -8.83 24.32
CA ALA A 97 4.38 -9.43 23.44
C ALA A 97 4.20 -9.02 21.97
N ALA A 98 2.96 -8.93 21.48
CA ALA A 98 2.67 -8.45 20.13
C ALA A 98 3.02 -6.97 19.95
N ALA A 99 2.75 -6.12 20.96
CA ALA A 99 3.15 -4.71 20.93
C ALA A 99 4.68 -4.54 20.90
N ALA A 100 5.41 -5.36 21.65
CA ALA A 100 6.87 -5.36 21.62
C ALA A 100 7.43 -5.82 20.25
N GLU A 101 6.79 -6.80 19.58
CA GLU A 101 7.13 -7.20 18.20
C GLU A 101 6.92 -6.05 17.21
N GLU A 102 5.84 -5.28 17.37
CA GLU A 102 5.54 -4.12 16.52
C GLU A 102 6.56 -2.99 16.70
N GLU A 103 7.01 -2.73 17.94
CA GLU A 103 8.07 -1.77 18.22
C GLU A 103 9.43 -2.21 17.64
N ASP A 104 9.80 -3.49 17.81
CA ASP A 104 11.01 -4.07 17.22
C ASP A 104 10.99 -3.98 15.69
N ASN A 105 9.84 -4.28 15.06
CA ASN A 105 9.65 -4.10 13.63
C ASN A 105 9.82 -2.64 13.20
N ALA A 106 9.27 -1.67 13.95
CA ALA A 106 9.41 -0.25 13.63
C ALA A 106 10.88 0.21 13.72
N LEU A 107 11.62 -0.26 14.72
CA LEU A 107 13.06 -0.01 14.84
C LEU A 107 13.84 -0.64 13.68
N GLU A 108 13.51 -1.87 13.32
CA GLU A 108 14.14 -2.56 12.20
C GLU A 108 13.86 -1.87 10.86
N GLN A 109 12.63 -1.41 10.62
CA GLN A 109 12.30 -0.62 9.42
C GLN A 109 13.12 0.67 9.35
N ARG A 110 13.28 1.40 10.47
CA ARG A 110 14.13 2.59 10.53
C ARG A 110 15.60 2.25 10.25
N ARG A 111 16.09 1.12 10.77
CA ARG A 111 17.47 0.65 10.54
C ARG A 111 17.74 0.21 9.10
N GLN A 112 16.72 -0.34 8.43
CA GLN A 112 16.82 -0.84 7.06
C GLN A 112 16.57 0.25 6.02
N LYS A 113 15.93 1.37 6.42
CA LYS A 113 15.67 2.52 5.56
C LYS A 113 16.95 3.00 4.86
N GLY A 114 16.87 3.27 3.56
CA GLY A 114 17.98 3.72 2.73
C GLY A 114 18.89 2.60 2.22
N LYS A 115 18.72 1.35 2.66
CA LYS A 115 19.49 0.24 2.09
C LYS A 115 18.98 -0.11 0.70
N LYS A 116 19.92 -0.34 -0.22
CA LYS A 116 19.65 -0.73 -1.60
C LYS A 116 18.96 -2.09 -1.65
N VAL A 117 17.96 -2.22 -2.51
CA VAL A 117 17.21 -3.46 -2.73
C VAL A 117 17.91 -4.28 -3.81
N LEU A 118 18.07 -5.58 -3.54
CA LEU A 118 18.62 -6.55 -4.47
C LEU A 118 17.51 -7.40 -5.09
N TYR A 119 17.72 -7.85 -6.32
CA TYR A 119 16.90 -8.90 -6.90
C TYR A 119 17.03 -10.19 -6.07
N GLY A 120 15.92 -10.89 -5.87
CA GLY A 120 15.80 -12.04 -4.97
C GLY A 120 15.53 -11.66 -3.51
N GLN A 121 15.58 -10.36 -3.15
CA GLN A 121 15.27 -9.90 -1.80
C GLN A 121 13.77 -9.92 -1.51
N MET A 122 13.40 -10.26 -0.27
CA MET A 122 12.03 -10.20 0.23
C MET A 122 11.69 -8.78 0.70
N VAL A 123 10.60 -8.25 0.17
CA VAL A 123 10.07 -6.92 0.51
C VAL A 123 8.58 -7.01 0.83
N GLN A 124 8.07 -5.99 1.52
CA GLN A 124 6.65 -5.74 1.69
C GLN A 124 6.27 -4.47 0.94
N LEU A 125 5.07 -4.47 0.35
CA LEU A 125 4.52 -3.30 -0.33
C LEU A 125 3.42 -2.70 0.56
N GLN A 126 3.64 -1.49 1.07
CA GLN A 126 2.65 -0.75 1.83
C GLN A 126 2.01 0.32 0.97
N HIS A 127 0.70 0.25 0.76
CA HIS A 127 -0.03 1.29 0.06
C HIS A 127 -0.05 2.59 0.88
N VAL A 128 0.39 3.70 0.30
CA VAL A 128 0.62 4.96 1.02
C VAL A 128 -0.67 5.56 1.55
N PHE A 129 -1.73 5.60 0.73
CA PHE A 129 -3.00 6.22 1.11
C PHE A 129 -3.73 5.47 2.23
N THR A 130 -3.73 4.14 2.20
CA THR A 130 -4.45 3.33 3.22
C THR A 130 -3.57 2.88 4.38
N GLY A 131 -2.25 2.95 4.25
CA GLY A 131 -1.29 2.40 5.22
C GLY A 131 -1.28 0.87 5.30
N LYS A 132 -2.00 0.17 4.42
CA LYS A 132 -2.15 -1.29 4.42
C LYS A 132 -1.13 -1.97 3.53
N PHE A 133 -0.80 -3.22 3.84
CA PHE A 133 0.10 -4.04 3.05
C PHE A 133 -0.65 -4.83 1.98
N VAL A 134 0.02 -5.09 0.86
CA VAL A 134 -0.46 -6.01 -0.18
C VAL A 134 -0.39 -7.44 0.35
N HIS A 135 -1.51 -8.15 0.35
CA HIS A 135 -1.68 -9.50 0.88
C HIS A 135 -2.24 -10.45 -0.17
N ILE A 136 -1.78 -11.69 -0.11
CA ILE A 136 -2.32 -12.80 -0.88
C ILE A 136 -3.29 -13.59 0.02
N SER A 137 -4.46 -13.94 -0.51
CA SER A 137 -5.35 -14.90 0.14
C SER A 137 -5.03 -16.32 -0.29
N THR A 138 -4.77 -17.22 0.65
CA THR A 138 -4.67 -18.67 0.36
C THR A 138 -6.00 -19.41 0.38
N GLN A 139 -7.06 -18.75 0.82
CA GLN A 139 -8.38 -19.35 1.00
C GLN A 139 -9.36 -18.90 -0.08
N ASN A 140 -9.19 -17.67 -0.57
CA ASN A 140 -10.09 -17.08 -1.55
C ASN A 140 -9.42 -17.00 -2.91
N THR A 141 -10.21 -17.32 -3.94
CA THR A 141 -9.84 -17.14 -5.34
C THR A 141 -10.16 -15.72 -5.82
N SER A 142 -9.53 -15.33 -6.92
CA SER A 142 -9.79 -14.05 -7.58
C SER A 142 -11.23 -14.00 -8.11
N PRO A 143 -11.96 -12.88 -7.91
CA PRO A 143 -13.31 -12.69 -8.46
C PRO A 143 -13.35 -12.64 -9.99
N THR A 144 -12.27 -12.25 -10.68
CA THR A 144 -12.23 -12.26 -12.16
C THR A 144 -11.73 -13.58 -12.74
N GLU A 145 -10.70 -14.17 -12.15
CA GLU A 145 -10.04 -15.37 -12.67
C GLU A 145 -10.04 -16.47 -11.61
N SER A 146 -11.00 -17.40 -11.68
CA SER A 146 -11.23 -18.43 -10.67
C SER A 146 -10.05 -19.38 -10.42
N SER A 147 -9.11 -19.50 -11.37
CA SER A 147 -7.87 -20.26 -11.23
C SER A 147 -6.78 -19.55 -10.42
N ASN A 148 -6.92 -18.24 -10.21
CA ASN A 148 -5.94 -17.38 -9.59
C ASN A 148 -6.36 -17.03 -8.16
N MET A 149 -5.38 -16.65 -7.35
CA MET A 149 -5.60 -16.35 -5.94
C MET A 149 -5.87 -14.86 -5.74
N GLN A 150 -6.73 -14.53 -4.80
CA GLN A 150 -7.13 -13.15 -4.51
C GLN A 150 -5.98 -12.36 -3.91
N VAL A 151 -5.81 -11.10 -4.35
CA VAL A 151 -4.90 -10.13 -3.72
C VAL A 151 -5.71 -9.00 -3.10
N THR A 152 -5.43 -8.68 -1.84
CA THR A 152 -6.14 -7.65 -1.07
C THR A 152 -5.17 -6.80 -0.27
N LEU A 153 -5.62 -5.64 0.20
CA LEU A 153 -4.91 -4.81 1.15
C LEU A 153 -5.36 -5.14 2.57
N SER A 154 -4.42 -5.44 3.47
CA SER A 154 -4.67 -5.72 4.89
C SER A 154 -3.72 -4.92 5.78
N SER A 155 -4.19 -4.50 6.96
CA SER A 155 -3.36 -3.83 7.96
C SER A 155 -2.46 -4.81 8.74
N GLU A 156 -2.70 -6.10 8.60
CA GLU A 156 -2.03 -7.12 9.41
C GLU A 156 -0.65 -7.47 8.86
N ASN A 157 0.38 -7.60 9.71
CA ASN A 157 1.63 -8.20 9.26
C ASN A 157 1.46 -9.73 9.14
N ALA A 158 1.82 -10.30 7.98
CA ALA A 158 1.78 -11.74 7.74
C ALA A 158 2.78 -12.18 6.67
N ALA A 159 3.11 -13.47 6.64
CA ALA A 159 3.90 -14.06 5.55
C ALA A 159 3.25 -13.90 4.16
N PHE A 160 1.93 -13.72 4.12
CA PHE A 160 1.17 -13.48 2.89
C PHE A 160 1.42 -12.11 2.27
N ALA A 161 2.15 -11.24 2.97
CA ALA A 161 2.50 -9.89 2.52
C ALA A 161 3.93 -9.76 1.99
N LEU A 162 4.66 -10.88 1.93
CA LEU A 162 6.06 -10.92 1.53
C LEU A 162 6.17 -11.30 0.06
N PHE A 163 6.85 -10.45 -0.69
CA PHE A 163 7.13 -10.65 -2.11
C PHE A 163 8.62 -10.66 -2.37
N ARG A 164 9.06 -11.53 -3.27
CA ARG A 164 10.42 -11.56 -3.79
C ARG A 164 10.47 -10.73 -5.07
N VAL A 165 11.33 -9.72 -5.10
CA VAL A 165 11.53 -8.88 -6.29
C VAL A 165 12.43 -9.62 -7.28
N MET A 166 11.90 -9.94 -8.46
CA MET A 166 12.62 -10.69 -9.49
C MET A 166 12.69 -9.87 -10.78
N PRO A 167 13.75 -10.00 -11.60
CA PRO A 167 13.84 -9.28 -12.86
C PRO A 167 12.89 -9.91 -13.89
N ARG A 168 12.18 -9.09 -14.69
CA ARG A 168 11.34 -9.62 -15.80
C ARG A 168 12.18 -10.24 -16.91
N PHE A 169 13.35 -9.64 -17.18
CA PHE A 169 14.26 -10.08 -18.23
C PHE A 169 15.54 -10.68 -17.64
N LYS A 170 16.15 -11.64 -18.35
CA LYS A 170 17.36 -12.36 -17.90
C LYS A 170 18.66 -11.57 -18.02
N VAL A 171 18.58 -10.24 -18.09
CA VAL A 171 19.76 -9.35 -18.17
C VAL A 171 20.40 -9.16 -16.79
N LYS A 172 19.57 -9.15 -15.75
CA LYS A 172 19.98 -9.10 -14.34
C LYS A 172 19.58 -10.42 -13.65
N GLY A 173 20.29 -10.77 -12.59
CA GLY A 173 20.07 -11.97 -11.79
C GLY A 173 19.82 -11.66 -10.32
N GLU A 174 19.53 -12.69 -9.53
CA GLU A 174 19.46 -12.57 -8.07
C GLU A 174 20.80 -12.05 -7.51
N GLY A 175 20.75 -11.07 -6.60
CA GLY A 175 21.91 -10.39 -6.04
C GLY A 175 22.31 -9.09 -6.75
N ASP A 176 21.79 -8.83 -7.96
CA ASP A 176 21.99 -7.53 -8.62
C ASP A 176 21.13 -6.43 -8.00
N LEU A 177 21.55 -5.17 -8.15
CA LEU A 177 20.80 -4.01 -7.69
C LEU A 177 19.55 -3.77 -8.55
N VAL A 178 18.42 -3.51 -7.89
CA VAL A 178 17.19 -3.08 -8.56
C VAL A 178 17.28 -1.58 -8.85
N GLN A 179 17.20 -1.19 -10.11
CA GLN A 179 17.19 0.21 -10.53
C GLN A 179 15.75 0.71 -10.68
N ILE A 180 15.54 2.01 -10.50
CA ILE A 180 14.30 2.67 -10.89
C ILE A 180 14.15 2.54 -12.41
N GLU A 181 12.90 2.47 -12.88
CA GLU A 181 12.52 2.17 -14.26
C GLU A 181 12.82 0.73 -14.74
N ASP A 182 13.46 -0.11 -13.91
CA ASP A 182 13.53 -1.54 -14.21
C ASP A 182 12.13 -2.15 -14.23
N GLN A 183 11.97 -3.14 -15.12
CA GLN A 183 10.79 -3.97 -15.17
C GLN A 183 10.97 -5.20 -14.29
N VAL A 184 10.16 -5.29 -13.23
CA VAL A 184 10.24 -6.36 -12.23
C VAL A 184 8.99 -7.23 -12.25
N VAL A 185 9.13 -8.44 -11.73
CA VAL A 185 8.02 -9.32 -11.39
C VAL A 185 8.08 -9.59 -9.89
N LEU A 186 6.91 -9.70 -9.26
CA LEU A 186 6.79 -9.85 -7.82
C LEU A 186 6.27 -11.25 -7.51
N GLU A 187 7.13 -12.11 -7.00
CA GLU A 187 6.79 -13.49 -6.64
C GLU A 187 6.30 -13.57 -5.19
N SER A 188 5.29 -14.37 -4.92
CA SER A 188 4.86 -14.66 -3.56
C SER A 188 5.88 -15.52 -2.82
N VAL A 189 6.31 -15.08 -1.64
CA VAL A 189 7.13 -15.94 -0.75
C VAL A 189 6.32 -17.10 -0.19
N LYS A 190 5.00 -16.90 0.00
CA LYS A 190 4.12 -17.93 0.56
C LYS A 190 3.75 -19.02 -0.44
N SER A 191 3.59 -18.64 -1.71
CA SER A 191 3.23 -19.53 -2.82
C SER A 191 4.30 -19.42 -3.92
N PRO A 192 5.47 -20.07 -3.74
CA PRO A 192 6.55 -20.00 -4.71
C PRO A 192 6.10 -20.44 -6.11
N GLY A 193 6.62 -19.78 -7.14
CA GLY A 193 6.20 -19.98 -8.53
C GLY A 193 4.88 -19.29 -8.91
N GLN A 194 4.28 -18.52 -7.99
CA GLN A 194 3.15 -17.63 -8.30
C GLN A 194 3.54 -16.16 -8.12
N PHE A 195 3.05 -15.32 -9.04
CA PHE A 195 3.46 -13.94 -9.23
C PHE A 195 2.25 -13.03 -9.28
N LEU A 196 2.45 -11.76 -8.94
CA LEU A 196 1.45 -10.73 -9.18
C LEU A 196 1.18 -10.62 -10.69
N HIS A 197 -0.10 -10.65 -11.03
CA HIS A 197 -0.60 -10.72 -12.38
C HIS A 197 -1.75 -9.75 -12.56
N VAL A 198 -1.75 -9.05 -13.70
CA VAL A 198 -2.88 -8.23 -14.11
C VAL A 198 -3.83 -9.10 -14.93
N SER A 199 -5.05 -9.26 -14.43
CA SER A 199 -6.11 -10.05 -15.06
C SER A 199 -6.38 -9.60 -16.49
N ARG A 200 -6.77 -10.55 -17.35
CA ARG A 200 -7.18 -10.23 -18.73
C ARG A 200 -8.64 -9.79 -18.84
N HIS A 201 -9.40 -9.98 -17.76
CA HIS A 201 -10.81 -9.64 -17.69
C HIS A 201 -10.99 -8.36 -16.88
N LYS A 202 -11.98 -7.55 -17.31
CA LYS A 202 -12.29 -6.30 -16.61
C LYS A 202 -12.79 -6.60 -15.20
N PHE A 203 -12.46 -5.71 -14.28
CA PHE A 203 -12.83 -5.84 -12.89
C PHE A 203 -14.24 -5.29 -12.65
N GLU A 204 -15.25 -6.14 -12.86
CA GLU A 204 -16.66 -5.76 -12.75
C GLU A 204 -17.23 -5.87 -11.32
N ALA A 205 -16.63 -6.73 -10.49
CA ALA A 205 -17.19 -7.14 -9.20
C ALA A 205 -17.21 -6.02 -8.13
N HIS A 206 -16.45 -4.94 -8.33
CA HIS A 206 -16.32 -3.86 -7.35
C HIS A 206 -16.22 -2.53 -8.07
N MET A 207 -17.37 -1.94 -8.43
CA MET A 207 -17.57 -0.63 -9.09
C MET A 207 -16.30 0.24 -9.01
N PRO A 208 -15.37 0.08 -9.97
CA PRO A 208 -14.07 0.69 -9.82
C PRO A 208 -14.25 2.20 -10.01
N VAL A 209 -13.46 2.99 -9.27
CA VAL A 209 -13.35 4.45 -9.47
C VAL A 209 -13.14 4.77 -10.96
N TYR A 210 -12.51 3.85 -11.69
CA TYR A 210 -12.31 3.89 -13.13
C TYR A 210 -12.93 2.67 -13.83
N ALA A 211 -13.89 2.90 -14.73
CA ALA A 211 -14.65 1.86 -15.43
C ALA A 211 -13.80 0.87 -16.25
N ASP A 212 -12.63 1.29 -16.73
CA ASP A 212 -11.69 0.46 -17.49
C ASP A 212 -10.49 0.05 -16.63
N SER A 213 -10.76 -0.78 -15.62
CA SER A 213 -9.73 -1.34 -14.74
C SER A 213 -9.73 -2.86 -14.73
N TYR A 214 -8.56 -3.43 -14.48
CA TYR A 214 -8.28 -4.87 -14.47
C TYR A 214 -7.83 -5.28 -13.07
N GLU A 215 -8.27 -6.44 -12.60
CA GLU A 215 -7.90 -6.91 -11.26
C GLU A 215 -6.41 -7.24 -11.19
N LEU A 216 -5.75 -6.86 -10.09
CA LEU A 216 -4.46 -7.42 -9.73
C LEU A 216 -4.68 -8.68 -8.89
N ASN A 217 -4.29 -9.84 -9.40
CA ASN A 217 -4.41 -11.12 -8.71
C ASN A 217 -3.05 -11.84 -8.64
N LEU A 218 -3.03 -13.06 -8.09
CA LEU A 218 -1.83 -13.89 -8.02
C LEU A 218 -2.00 -15.14 -8.90
N SER A 219 -1.09 -15.33 -9.85
CA SER A 219 -1.15 -16.40 -10.84
C SER A 219 0.20 -17.07 -11.04
N VAL A 220 0.23 -18.25 -11.67
CA VAL A 220 1.47 -18.83 -12.22
C VAL A 220 2.04 -18.00 -13.37
N ARG A 221 1.20 -17.17 -14.00
CA ARG A 221 1.63 -16.17 -14.97
C ARG A 221 2.10 -14.92 -14.23
N PHE A 222 3.15 -14.29 -14.75
CA PHE A 222 3.64 -13.03 -14.22
C PHE A 222 3.30 -11.89 -15.18
N SER A 223 3.01 -10.73 -14.60
CA SER A 223 2.97 -9.45 -15.32
C SER A 223 4.20 -8.62 -14.92
N GLY A 224 4.77 -7.89 -15.88
CA GLY A 224 5.87 -6.99 -15.58
C GLY A 224 5.38 -5.65 -15.06
N PHE A 225 6.05 -5.15 -14.04
CA PHE A 225 5.80 -3.83 -13.47
C PHE A 225 7.05 -2.97 -13.59
N THR A 226 6.93 -1.85 -14.29
CA THR A 226 7.96 -0.81 -14.33
C THR A 226 7.89 0.00 -13.04
N LEU A 227 9.02 0.12 -12.36
CA LEU A 227 9.13 0.85 -11.10
C LEU A 227 9.27 2.35 -11.36
N ILE A 228 8.29 3.15 -10.95
CA ILE A 228 8.33 4.61 -11.11
C ILE A 228 8.51 5.25 -9.74
N ARG A 229 9.66 5.88 -9.51
CA ARG A 229 9.93 6.57 -8.23
C ARG A 229 9.00 7.78 -8.09
N ARG A 230 8.29 7.84 -6.97
CA ARG A 230 7.46 9.00 -6.59
C ARG A 230 8.16 9.86 -5.56
N TYR A 231 8.80 9.22 -4.58
CA TYR A 231 9.49 9.92 -3.51
C TYR A 231 10.59 9.03 -2.91
N HIS A 232 11.75 9.64 -2.66
CA HIS A 232 12.86 9.06 -1.91
C HIS A 232 13.06 9.91 -0.66
N GLU A 233 12.95 9.31 0.52
CA GLU A 233 13.02 10.08 1.76
C GLU A 233 14.47 10.28 2.20
N THR A 234 14.98 11.50 2.04
CA THR A 234 16.25 11.94 2.64
C THR A 234 16.04 12.54 4.04
N GLU A 235 17.04 12.47 4.92
CA GLU A 235 16.95 12.99 6.29
C GLU A 235 16.62 14.49 6.32
N ASP A 236 17.14 15.25 5.36
CA ASP A 236 16.94 16.70 5.22
C ASP A 236 15.55 17.09 4.69
N GLU A 237 14.78 16.14 4.14
CA GLU A 237 13.46 16.40 3.53
C GLU A 237 12.29 16.00 4.43
N ALA A 238 12.56 15.36 5.56
CA ALA A 238 11.53 14.92 6.49
C ALA A 238 10.59 16.06 6.93
N ASN A 239 11.14 17.26 7.13
CA ASN A 239 10.43 18.45 7.60
C ASN A 239 9.99 19.42 6.47
N LYS A 240 10.12 19.03 5.21
CA LYS A 240 9.74 19.86 4.05
C LYS A 240 8.39 19.43 3.48
N ILE A 241 7.67 20.37 2.87
CA ILE A 241 6.45 20.06 2.10
C ILE A 241 6.85 19.32 0.84
N ARG A 242 6.13 18.23 0.54
CA ARG A 242 6.42 17.33 -0.59
C ARG A 242 5.35 17.44 -1.66
N ALA A 243 5.73 17.21 -2.92
CA ALA A 243 4.77 17.07 -3.99
C ALA A 243 3.81 15.90 -3.72
N GLY A 244 2.51 16.11 -3.93
CA GLY A 244 1.47 15.11 -3.63
C GLY A 244 1.11 14.97 -2.14
N GLN A 245 1.66 15.80 -1.25
CA GLN A 245 1.21 15.86 0.14
C GLN A 245 -0.05 16.73 0.25
N PRO A 246 -1.14 16.23 0.89
CA PRO A 246 -2.32 17.04 1.11
C PRO A 246 -2.00 18.17 2.09
N VAL A 247 -2.26 19.40 1.67
CA VAL A 247 -2.14 20.60 2.50
C VAL A 247 -3.51 21.25 2.66
N ARG A 248 -3.72 21.93 3.78
CA ARG A 248 -4.91 22.75 4.00
C ARG A 248 -4.48 24.20 4.13
N PHE A 249 -5.12 25.09 3.39
CA PHE A 249 -4.89 26.52 3.51
C PHE A 249 -5.80 27.07 4.61
N PHE A 250 -5.17 27.72 5.60
CA PHE A 250 -5.86 28.37 6.71
C PHE A 250 -5.59 29.87 6.66
N HIS A 251 -6.66 30.66 6.61
CA HIS A 251 -6.61 32.11 6.66
C HIS A 251 -6.60 32.56 8.12
N THR A 252 -5.52 33.22 8.56
CA THR A 252 -5.32 33.60 9.96
C THR A 252 -6.30 34.67 10.43
N GLU A 253 -6.54 35.72 9.63
CA GLU A 253 -7.40 36.84 10.03
C GLU A 253 -8.89 36.47 10.12
N LEU A 254 -9.40 35.74 9.13
CA LEU A 254 -10.79 35.28 9.09
C LEU A 254 -11.02 33.98 9.89
N GLU A 255 -9.95 33.39 10.42
CA GLU A 255 -9.93 32.09 11.09
C GLU A 255 -10.68 30.99 10.31
N ALA A 256 -10.53 30.98 8.98
CA ALA A 256 -11.30 30.14 8.07
C ALA A 256 -10.40 29.27 7.17
N TYR A 257 -10.89 28.11 6.78
CA TYR A 257 -10.22 27.24 5.82
C TYR A 257 -10.70 27.51 4.40
N LEU A 258 -9.77 27.43 3.44
CA LEU A 258 -10.10 27.40 2.01
C LEU A 258 -10.73 26.04 1.68
N VAL A 259 -11.91 26.06 1.07
CA VAL A 259 -12.67 24.86 0.70
C VAL A 259 -13.24 25.00 -0.71
N CYS A 260 -13.56 23.86 -1.31
CA CYS A 260 -14.33 23.69 -2.53
C CYS A 260 -15.20 22.46 -2.31
N GLU A 261 -16.46 22.46 -2.73
CA GLU A 261 -17.34 21.30 -2.58
C GLU A 261 -17.76 20.71 -3.93
N GLY A 262 -17.75 19.39 -4.01
CA GLY A 262 -18.15 18.64 -5.18
C GLY A 262 -17.96 17.14 -4.98
N THR A 263 -18.56 16.35 -5.85
CA THR A 263 -18.34 14.90 -5.93
C THR A 263 -17.37 14.59 -7.05
N LEU A 264 -16.55 13.54 -6.90
CA LEU A 264 -15.68 13.07 -7.97
C LEU A 264 -16.52 12.70 -9.21
N ASN A 265 -16.19 13.28 -10.36
CA ASN A 265 -16.90 13.15 -11.65
C ASN A 265 -18.26 13.88 -11.75
N GLU A 266 -18.60 14.72 -10.79
CA GLU A 266 -19.76 15.62 -10.86
C GLU A 266 -19.27 17.08 -10.89
N PRO A 267 -20.07 18.02 -11.43
CA PRO A 267 -19.73 19.43 -11.36
C PRO A 267 -19.64 19.90 -9.90
N GLU A 268 -18.79 20.90 -9.66
CA GLU A 268 -18.61 21.52 -8.35
C GLU A 268 -19.95 22.08 -7.86
N VAL A 269 -20.26 21.78 -6.59
CA VAL A 269 -21.47 22.23 -5.90
C VAL A 269 -21.26 23.62 -5.32
N GLU A 270 -20.08 23.87 -4.76
CA GLU A 270 -19.65 25.19 -4.29
C GLU A 270 -18.23 25.47 -4.82
N ASP A 271 -18.09 26.62 -5.47
CA ASP A 271 -16.80 27.15 -5.93
C ASP A 271 -15.88 27.44 -4.73
N VAL A 272 -14.60 27.69 -5.01
CA VAL A 272 -13.55 27.93 -4.03
C VAL A 272 -13.90 29.13 -3.14
N HIS A 273 -14.08 28.89 -1.83
CA HIS A 273 -14.42 29.93 -0.85
C HIS A 273 -13.80 29.68 0.53
N LEU A 274 -13.85 30.68 1.40
CA LEU A 274 -13.45 30.56 2.80
C LEU A 274 -14.66 30.20 3.65
N ARG A 275 -14.61 29.02 4.30
CA ARG A 275 -15.70 28.57 5.17
C ARG A 275 -15.51 29.09 6.59
N VAL A 276 -16.21 30.17 6.91
CA VAL A 276 -16.28 30.74 8.27
C VAL A 276 -17.21 29.89 9.12
N ARG A 277 -16.70 29.28 10.19
CA ARG A 277 -17.53 28.55 11.16
C ARG A 277 -17.94 29.50 12.28
N ALA A 278 -19.20 29.41 12.71
CA ALA A 278 -19.66 30.10 13.91
C ALA A 278 -18.82 29.67 15.13
N VAL A 279 -18.45 30.63 15.98
CA VAL A 279 -17.66 30.35 17.19
C VAL A 279 -18.50 29.50 18.14
N GLU A 280 -18.10 28.25 18.38
CA GLU A 280 -18.67 27.44 19.46
C GLU A 280 -18.28 28.06 20.81
N GLN A 281 -19.22 28.75 21.45
CA GLN A 281 -19.03 29.38 22.77
C GLN A 281 -18.67 28.37 23.88
N THR A 282 -18.88 27.08 23.64
CA THR A 282 -18.67 25.98 24.60
C THR A 282 -17.25 25.40 24.58
N LYS A 283 -16.40 25.77 23.63
CA LYS A 283 -14.98 25.40 23.59
C LYS A 283 -14.13 26.64 23.26
N PRO A 284 -13.72 27.43 24.27
CA PRO A 284 -12.76 28.50 24.03
C PRO A 284 -11.47 27.89 23.45
N LYS A 285 -11.03 28.41 22.30
CA LYS A 285 -9.83 27.96 21.59
C LYS A 285 -8.61 28.21 22.49
N THR A 286 -7.83 27.15 22.75
CA THR A 286 -6.49 27.22 23.35
C THR A 286 -5.44 27.21 22.24
#